data_AF-N9EC59-F1
#
_entry.id   AF-N9EC59-F1
#
_cell.length_a   1.000
_cell.length_b   1.000
_cell.length_c   1.000
_cell.angle_alpha   90.00
_cell.angle_beta   90.00
_cell.angle_gamma   90.00
#
_symmetry.space_group_name_H-M   'P 1'
#
loop_
_entity.id
_entity.type
_entity.pdbx_description
1 polymer ?
#
loop_
_entity_poly.entity_id
_entity_poly.type
_entity_poly.pdbx_seq_one_letter_code
_entity_poly.pdbx_strand_id
1 'polypeptide(L)'
;MNYSIKTLLQGTAVASCMLFTSVSHADMSQVMALINDPASAPAVRRCDNNPNCNAFVAISKQWQVIPKDDPLRYFIYSGDLNALIIEGKDLHDPKLQEIDDLAYQIFDYNAENFNDRWLYIKGLTVLKYVQRIQSAQ
;
A
#
# COMPACT_ATOMS: atom_id res chain seq x y z
N MET A 1 -15.64 58.43 -42.51
CA MET A 1 -14.39 58.27 -43.29
C MET A 1 -13.72 57.00 -42.80
N ASN A 2 -13.50 56.08 -43.74
CA ASN A 2 -13.03 54.71 -43.56
C ASN A 2 -11.51 54.69 -43.35
N TYR A 3 -10.97 53.83 -42.49
CA TYR A 3 -9.82 52.97 -42.82
C TYR A 3 -9.65 51.89 -41.74
N SER A 4 -9.97 50.66 -42.13
CA SER A 4 -9.49 49.43 -41.49
C SER A 4 -8.01 49.21 -41.82
N ILE A 5 -7.25 48.50 -40.96
CA ILE A 5 -6.52 47.25 -41.28
C ILE A 5 -5.63 46.83 -40.08
N LYS A 6 -6.04 45.70 -39.49
CA LYS A 6 -5.30 44.50 -39.03
C LYS A 6 -3.90 44.61 -38.39
N THR A 7 -3.83 44.10 -37.16
CA THR A 7 -2.85 43.06 -36.69
C THR A 7 -3.50 42.43 -35.44
N LEU A 8 -4.18 41.28 -35.50
CA LEU A 8 -3.75 39.87 -35.61
C LEU A 8 -2.73 39.40 -34.54
N LEU A 9 -3.19 38.44 -33.72
CA LEU A 9 -2.44 37.49 -32.87
C LEU A 9 -1.71 38.12 -31.67
N GLN A 10 -1.79 37.68 -30.41
CA GLN A 10 -1.90 36.33 -29.80
C GLN A 10 -2.56 36.55 -28.41
N GLY A 11 -3.47 35.75 -27.85
CA GLY A 11 -3.60 34.31 -27.95
C GLY A 11 -3.00 33.60 -26.74
N THR A 12 -3.43 33.90 -25.50
CA THR A 12 -3.24 33.00 -24.36
C THR A 12 -4.52 32.90 -23.56
N ALA A 13 -5.32 31.89 -23.87
CA ALA A 13 -6.37 31.40 -22.98
C ALA A 13 -5.69 30.87 -21.71
N VAL A 14 -6.06 31.41 -20.54
CA VAL A 14 -5.71 30.80 -19.26
C VAL A 14 -6.64 29.60 -19.07
N ALA A 15 -6.25 28.48 -19.68
CA ALA A 15 -6.92 27.22 -19.52
C ALA A 15 -6.29 26.47 -18.32
N SER A 16 -7.14 26.16 -17.35
CA SER A 16 -7.18 24.90 -16.60
C SER A 16 -5.95 24.49 -15.77
N CYS A 17 -6.10 24.60 -14.44
CA CYS A 17 -5.64 23.56 -13.52
C CYS A 17 -6.76 23.21 -12.53
N MET A 18 -7.83 22.55 -13.01
CA MET A 18 -8.52 21.58 -12.14
C MET A 18 -7.68 20.32 -12.17
N LEU A 19 -6.62 20.30 -11.35
CA LEU A 19 -5.99 19.04 -10.99
C LEU A 19 -6.97 18.38 -10.04
N PHE A 20 -7.88 17.58 -10.60
CA PHE A 20 -8.39 16.43 -9.88
C PHE A 20 -7.15 15.65 -9.46
N THR A 21 -6.76 15.77 -8.18
CA THR A 21 -5.89 14.78 -7.59
C THR A 21 -6.64 13.47 -7.72
N SER A 22 -6.25 12.69 -8.73
CA SER A 22 -6.67 11.31 -8.91
C SER A 22 -6.66 10.69 -7.54
N VAL A 23 -7.80 10.16 -7.12
CA VAL A 23 -7.90 9.32 -5.94
C VAL A 23 -6.79 8.29 -6.10
N SER A 24 -5.72 8.41 -5.31
CA SER A 24 -4.68 7.39 -5.25
C SER A 24 -5.35 6.17 -4.63
N HIS A 25 -6.14 5.46 -5.43
CA HIS A 25 -6.48 4.08 -5.18
C HIS A 25 -5.12 3.39 -5.13
N ALA A 26 -4.66 3.09 -3.93
CA ALA A 26 -3.51 2.21 -3.77
C ALA A 26 -3.79 1.00 -4.67
N ASP A 27 -2.82 0.70 -5.52
CA ASP A 27 -3.03 -0.15 -6.68
C ASP A 27 -2.64 -1.57 -6.31
N MET A 28 -3.60 -2.51 -6.41
CA MET A 28 -3.33 -3.93 -6.18
C MET A 28 -2.21 -4.43 -7.08
N SER A 29 -2.03 -3.86 -8.28
CA SER A 29 -0.91 -4.20 -9.16
C SER A 29 0.46 -3.93 -8.51
N GLN A 30 0.59 -2.84 -7.74
CA GLN A 30 1.81 -2.51 -7.02
C GLN A 30 2.06 -3.49 -5.86
N VAL A 31 1.01 -3.87 -5.13
CA VAL A 31 1.12 -4.88 -4.06
C VAL A 31 1.55 -6.22 -4.65
N MET A 32 0.94 -6.64 -5.76
CA MET A 32 1.31 -7.88 -6.43
C MET A 32 2.73 -7.84 -7.01
N ALA A 33 3.19 -6.69 -7.51
CA ALA A 33 4.58 -6.52 -7.96
C ALA A 33 5.57 -6.73 -6.80
N LEU A 34 5.30 -6.15 -5.63
CA LEU A 34 6.13 -6.31 -4.43
C LEU A 34 6.15 -7.75 -3.90
N ILE A 35 5.04 -8.48 -4.02
CA ILE A 35 4.96 -9.89 -3.61
C ILE A 35 5.71 -10.80 -4.60
N ASN A 36 5.63 -10.50 -5.89
CA ASN A 36 6.27 -11.31 -6.92
C ASN A 36 7.77 -11.02 -7.09
N ASP A 37 8.19 -9.79 -6.83
CA ASP A 37 9.58 -9.36 -6.84
C ASP A 37 9.91 -8.49 -5.61
N PRO A 38 10.11 -9.12 -4.42
CA PRO A 38 10.44 -8.39 -3.19
C PRO A 38 11.73 -7.55 -3.29
N ALA A 39 12.65 -7.90 -4.20
CA ALA A 39 13.90 -7.17 -4.41
C ALA A 39 13.68 -5.77 -5.05
N SER A 40 12.52 -5.54 -5.66
CA SER A 40 12.12 -4.23 -6.19
C SER A 40 11.79 -3.21 -5.09
N ALA A 41 11.61 -3.66 -3.84
CA ALA A 41 11.21 -2.80 -2.75
C ALA A 41 12.35 -1.86 -2.32
N PRO A 42 12.06 -0.59 -1.97
CA PRO A 42 13.06 0.33 -1.45
C PRO A 42 13.72 -0.19 -0.17
N ALA A 43 15.03 -0.02 -0.06
CA ALA A 43 15.79 -0.45 1.11
C ALA A 43 15.35 0.28 2.38
N VAL A 44 15.12 -0.48 3.46
CA VAL A 44 14.77 0.01 4.79
C VAL A 44 15.89 -0.37 5.75
N ARG A 45 16.46 0.63 6.44
CA ARG A 45 17.59 0.42 7.36
C ARG A 45 17.34 -0.70 8.38
N ARG A 46 16.11 -0.78 8.90
CA ARG A 46 15.73 -1.79 9.91
C ARG A 46 15.60 -3.21 9.38
N CYS A 47 15.51 -3.36 8.07
CA CYS A 47 15.43 -4.64 7.40
C CYS A 47 16.81 -5.21 7.01
N ASP A 48 17.90 -4.46 7.23
CA ASP A 48 19.28 -4.87 6.87
C ASP A 48 19.40 -5.45 5.45
N ASN A 49 18.79 -4.76 4.47
CA ASN A 49 18.72 -5.16 3.06
C ASN A 49 18.01 -6.49 2.77
N ASN A 50 17.28 -7.07 3.73
CA ASN A 50 16.41 -8.22 3.47
C ASN A 50 15.24 -7.81 2.55
N PRO A 51 15.11 -8.42 1.35
CA PRO A 51 14.13 -8.00 0.36
C PRO A 51 12.69 -8.24 0.82
N ASN A 52 12.42 -9.33 1.54
CA ASN A 52 11.08 -9.66 2.05
C ASN A 52 10.64 -8.65 3.12
N CYS A 53 11.54 -8.26 4.03
CA CYS A 53 11.25 -7.22 5.01
C CYS A 53 11.03 -5.84 4.33
N ASN A 54 11.87 -5.47 3.36
CA ASN A 54 11.70 -4.23 2.59
C ASN A 54 10.34 -4.22 1.88
N ALA A 55 9.98 -5.34 1.25
CA ALA A 55 8.69 -5.52 0.58
C ALA A 55 7.54 -5.40 1.57
N PHE A 56 7.60 -6.02 2.74
CA PHE A 56 6.58 -5.88 3.77
C PHE A 56 6.36 -4.42 4.17
N VAL A 57 7.44 -3.65 4.37
CA VAL A 57 7.34 -2.22 4.69
C VAL A 57 6.68 -1.46 3.54
N ALA A 58 7.01 -1.77 2.28
CA ALA A 58 6.36 -1.15 1.13
C ALA A 58 4.87 -1.54 1.03
N ILE A 59 4.53 -2.81 1.23
CA ILE A 59 3.16 -3.35 1.25
C ILE A 59 2.32 -2.68 2.34
N SER A 60 2.88 -2.48 3.54
CA SER A 60 2.16 -1.81 4.64
C SER A 60 1.71 -0.38 4.31
N LYS A 61 2.44 0.31 3.41
CA LYS A 61 2.08 1.66 2.93
C LYS A 61 0.91 1.62 1.94
N GLN A 62 0.68 0.48 1.31
CA GLN A 62 -0.40 0.27 0.34
C GLN A 62 -1.70 -0.21 1.00
N TRP A 63 -1.85 -0.12 2.33
CA TRP A 63 -3.05 -0.58 3.04
C TRP A 63 -4.39 -0.04 2.51
N GLN A 64 -4.37 1.09 1.79
CA GLN A 64 -5.54 1.67 1.15
C GLN A 64 -6.07 0.86 -0.05
N VAL A 65 -5.37 -0.20 -0.50
CA VAL A 65 -5.88 -1.15 -1.50
C VAL A 65 -7.14 -1.85 -1.02
N ILE A 66 -7.28 -1.97 0.30
CA ILE A 66 -8.42 -2.61 0.95
C ILE A 66 -9.63 -1.66 0.86
N PRO A 67 -10.77 -2.10 0.30
CA PRO A 67 -11.99 -1.32 0.22
C PRO A 67 -12.43 -0.77 1.59
N LYS A 68 -13.14 0.37 1.60
CA LYS A 68 -13.53 1.04 2.86
C LYS A 68 -14.49 0.21 3.71
N ASP A 69 -15.30 -0.58 3.04
CA ASP A 69 -16.33 -1.48 3.56
C ASP A 69 -15.82 -2.90 3.82
N ASP A 70 -14.56 -3.21 3.48
CA ASP A 70 -13.98 -4.51 3.79
C ASP A 70 -13.75 -4.66 5.31
N PRO A 71 -14.22 -5.76 5.93
CA PRO A 71 -14.04 -5.99 7.37
C PRO A 71 -12.59 -5.95 7.84
N LEU A 72 -11.62 -6.32 6.99
CA LEU A 72 -10.20 -6.28 7.34
C LEU A 72 -9.72 -4.88 7.73
N ARG A 73 -10.35 -3.85 7.18
CA ARG A 73 -9.98 -2.47 7.45
C ARG A 73 -10.23 -2.06 8.90
N TYR A 74 -11.14 -2.76 9.60
CA TYR A 74 -11.39 -2.56 11.03
C TYR A 74 -10.11 -2.75 11.85
N PHE A 75 -9.32 -3.80 11.57
CA PHE A 75 -8.12 -4.14 12.34
C PHE A 75 -7.04 -3.04 12.27
N ILE A 76 -6.94 -2.35 11.13
CA ILE A 76 -6.00 -1.24 10.96
C ILE A 76 -6.38 -0.04 11.86
N TYR A 77 -7.67 0.23 12.02
CA TYR A 77 -8.16 1.35 12.82
C TYR A 77 -8.24 1.02 14.31
N SER A 78 -8.61 -0.21 14.67
CA SER A 78 -8.65 -0.66 16.06
C SER A 78 -7.25 -0.92 16.62
N GLY A 79 -6.28 -1.21 15.76
CA GLY A 79 -4.94 -1.65 16.20
C GLY A 79 -4.97 -3.03 16.87
N ASP A 80 -6.04 -3.81 16.66
CA ASP A 80 -6.25 -5.08 17.35
C ASP A 80 -5.62 -6.25 16.59
N LEU A 81 -4.32 -6.44 16.82
CA LEU A 81 -3.57 -7.55 16.23
C LEU A 81 -4.09 -8.92 16.70
N ASN A 82 -4.51 -9.04 17.96
CA ASN A 82 -5.01 -10.31 18.48
C ASN A 82 -6.29 -10.71 17.74
N ALA A 83 -7.22 -9.78 17.53
CA ALA A 83 -8.41 -10.05 16.75
C ALA A 83 -8.08 -10.36 15.28
N LEU A 84 -7.08 -9.69 14.68
CA LEU A 84 -6.63 -9.97 13.30
C LEU A 84 -6.08 -11.40 13.14
N ILE A 85 -5.37 -11.91 14.15
CA ILE A 85 -4.86 -13.29 14.17
C ILE A 85 -6.00 -14.28 14.43
N ILE A 86 -6.90 -13.98 15.37
CA ILE A 86 -8.01 -14.86 15.79
C ILE A 86 -9.12 -14.98 14.73
N GLU A 87 -9.42 -13.93 13.94
CA GLU A 87 -10.51 -13.95 12.94
C GLU A 87 -10.31 -15.03 11.85
N GLY A 88 -9.09 -15.55 11.72
CA GLY A 88 -8.83 -16.80 11.03
C GLY A 88 -8.18 -16.67 9.65
N LYS A 89 -7.53 -17.79 9.31
CA LYS A 89 -6.64 -18.13 8.19
C LYS A 89 -5.40 -17.26 8.12
N ASP A 90 -4.37 -17.71 8.84
CA ASP A 90 -2.98 -17.39 8.56
C ASP A 90 -2.70 -17.45 7.06
N LEU A 91 -1.59 -16.84 6.68
CA LEU A 91 -1.13 -16.92 5.31
C LEU A 91 -0.90 -18.41 4.97
N HIS A 92 -1.32 -18.81 3.78
CA HIS A 92 -1.26 -20.15 3.22
C HIS A 92 -0.44 -20.17 1.93
N ASP A 93 -0.37 -19.03 1.24
CA ASP A 93 0.59 -18.83 0.16
C ASP A 93 2.01 -18.73 0.76
N PRO A 94 2.95 -19.59 0.33
CA PRO A 94 4.30 -19.60 0.89
C PRO A 94 5.06 -18.28 0.71
N LYS A 95 4.83 -17.52 -0.35
CA LYS A 95 5.47 -16.21 -0.54
C LYS A 95 4.93 -15.21 0.45
N LEU A 96 3.62 -15.22 0.71
CA LEU A 96 3.03 -14.34 1.70
C LEU A 96 3.55 -14.67 3.11
N GLN A 97 3.65 -15.96 3.45
CA GLN A 97 4.25 -16.42 4.70
C GLN A 97 5.69 -15.96 4.86
N GLU A 98 6.54 -16.12 3.83
CA GLU A 98 7.94 -15.73 3.89
C GLU A 98 8.12 -14.21 4.11
N ILE A 99 7.25 -13.40 3.50
CA ILE A 99 7.20 -11.95 3.70
C ILE A 99 6.78 -11.60 5.12
N ASP A 100 5.79 -12.31 5.67
CA ASP A 100 5.26 -12.10 7.02
C ASP A 100 6.23 -12.54 8.11
N ASP A 101 6.85 -13.72 7.99
CA ASP A 101 7.74 -14.29 9.02
C ASP A 101 8.87 -13.32 9.39
N LEU A 102 9.50 -12.70 8.38
CA LEU A 102 10.56 -11.72 8.59
C LEU A 102 10.02 -10.42 9.21
N ALA A 103 8.83 -10.00 8.80
CA ALA A 103 8.20 -8.80 9.32
C ALA A 103 7.72 -8.97 10.76
N TYR A 104 7.18 -10.14 11.12
CA TYR A 104 6.78 -10.50 12.48
C TYR A 104 7.95 -10.34 13.44
N GLN A 105 9.11 -10.93 13.09
CA GLN A 105 10.31 -10.86 13.91
C GLN A 105 10.76 -9.41 14.17
N ILE A 106 10.63 -8.53 13.17
CA ILE A 106 11.17 -7.17 13.24
C ILE A 106 10.14 -6.17 13.81
N PHE A 107 8.87 -6.25 13.41
CA PHE A 107 7.87 -5.20 13.64
C PHE A 107 6.78 -5.56 14.65
N ASP A 108 6.68 -6.82 15.10
CA ASP A 108 5.84 -7.20 16.25
C ASP A 108 6.67 -7.77 17.41
N TYR A 109 7.43 -8.85 17.18
CA TYR A 109 8.19 -9.51 18.25
C TYR A 109 9.29 -8.61 18.85
N ASN A 110 10.07 -7.93 17.99
CA ASN A 110 11.08 -6.95 18.39
C ASN A 110 10.63 -5.50 18.15
N ALA A 111 9.33 -5.21 18.29
CA ALA A 111 8.81 -3.86 18.12
C ALA A 111 9.49 -2.88 19.10
N GLU A 112 10.08 -1.80 18.57
CA GLU A 112 10.71 -0.73 19.34
C GLU A 112 9.65 0.25 19.87
N ASN A 113 8.52 0.37 19.16
CA ASN A 113 7.46 1.33 19.49
C ASN A 113 6.12 0.95 18.83
N PHE A 114 5.08 1.72 19.15
CA PHE A 114 3.74 1.51 18.61
C PHE A 114 3.64 1.62 17.09
N ASN A 115 4.47 2.46 16.44
CA ASN A 115 4.43 2.60 14.98
C ASN A 115 4.88 1.34 14.28
N ASP A 116 5.80 0.58 14.86
CA ASP A 116 6.22 -0.71 14.31
C ASP A 116 5.06 -1.69 14.31
N ARG A 117 4.38 -1.79 15.46
CA ARG A 117 3.24 -2.68 15.59
C ARG A 117 2.10 -2.27 14.66
N TRP A 118 1.88 -0.97 14.49
CA TRP A 118 0.89 -0.47 13.55
C TRP A 118 1.28 -0.71 12.08
N LEU A 119 2.57 -0.62 11.75
CA LEU A 119 3.12 -1.00 10.45
C LEU A 119 2.90 -2.49 10.19
N TYR A 120 3.15 -3.34 11.21
CA TYR A 120 2.89 -4.78 11.14
C TYR A 120 1.41 -5.09 10.88
N ILE A 121 0.50 -4.50 11.67
CA ILE A 121 -0.94 -4.66 11.48
C ILE A 121 -1.35 -4.27 10.05
N LYS A 122 -0.89 -3.14 9.53
CA LYS A 122 -1.19 -2.72 8.15
C LYS A 122 -0.70 -3.73 7.12
N GLY A 123 0.56 -4.15 7.23
CA GLY A 123 1.17 -5.12 6.31
C GLY A 123 0.44 -6.46 6.33
N LEU A 124 0.25 -7.06 7.51
CA LEU A 124 -0.45 -8.33 7.67
C LEU A 124 -1.89 -8.27 7.14
N THR A 125 -2.59 -7.16 7.38
CA THR A 125 -3.94 -6.96 6.84
C THR A 125 -3.95 -6.97 5.31
N VAL A 126 -2.97 -6.34 4.65
CA VAL A 126 -2.85 -6.36 3.18
C VAL A 126 -2.52 -7.76 2.67
N LEU A 127 -1.60 -8.49 3.32
CA LEU A 127 -1.27 -9.86 2.92
C LEU A 127 -2.50 -10.78 3.02
N LYS A 128 -3.27 -10.69 4.10
CA LYS A 128 -4.54 -11.41 4.26
C LYS A 128 -5.56 -11.02 3.19
N TYR A 129 -5.64 -9.73 2.82
CA TYR A 129 -6.52 -9.27 1.75
C TYR A 129 -6.12 -9.85 0.38
N VAL A 130 -4.83 -9.85 0.05
CA VAL A 130 -4.30 -10.48 -1.18
C VAL A 130 -4.67 -11.96 -1.23
N GLN A 131 -4.43 -12.70 -0.15
CA GLN A 131 -4.80 -14.12 -0.08
C GLN A 131 -6.30 -14.34 -0.30
N ARG A 132 -7.17 -13.51 0.31
CA ARG A 132 -8.62 -13.58 0.12
C ARG A 132 -8.99 -13.41 -1.36
N ILE A 133 -8.38 -12.46 -2.06
CA ILE A 133 -8.60 -12.25 -3.50
C ILE A 133 -8.11 -13.44 -4.32
N GLN A 134 -6.90 -13.92 -4.06
CA GLN A 134 -6.32 -15.06 -4.78
C GLN A 134 -7.14 -16.35 -4.59
N SER A 135 -7.74 -16.55 -3.41
CA SER A 135 -8.57 -17.72 -3.11
C SER A 135 -9.99 -17.64 -3.66
N ALA A 136 -10.44 -16.47 -4.09
CA ALA A 136 -11.76 -16.24 -4.68
C ALA A 136 -11.76 -16.35 -6.22
N GLN A 137 -10.59 -16.55 -6.82
CA GLN A 137 -10.38 -16.83 -8.26
C GLN A 137 -10.32 -18.34 -8.49
#